data_AF-A0A843J397-F1
#
_entry.id   AF-A0A843J397-F1
#
_cell.length_a   1.000
_cell.length_b   1.000
_cell.length_c   1.000
_cell.angle_alpha   90.00
_cell.angle_beta   90.00
_cell.angle_gamma   90.00
#
_symmetry.space_group_name_H-M   'P 1'
#
loop_
_entity.id
_entity.type
_entity.pdbx_description
1 polymer ?
#
loop_
_entity_poly.entity_id
_entity_poly.type
_entity_poly.pdbx_seq_one_letter_code
_entity_poly.pdbx_strand_id
1 'polypeptide(L)'
;KKSGQRREELARRLLSLSDKAYIVSLGEITPDSLLNLGFDAYVNTSCPRLAYDDQARYPVPMLSPQEFEIVCGVRDWEDYAIDEFDNI
;
A
#
# COMPACT_ATOMS: atom_id res chain seq x y z
N LYS A 1 7.53 11.71 -14.03
CA LYS A 1 8.33 11.00 -13.00
C LYS A 1 7.86 11.45 -11.63
N LYS A 2 7.08 10.66 -10.89
CA LYS A 2 6.67 10.96 -9.50
C LYS A 2 7.76 10.45 -8.55
N SER A 3 8.96 11.05 -8.58
CA SER A 3 10.10 10.58 -7.76
C SER A 3 9.81 10.62 -6.27
N GLY A 4 9.05 11.62 -5.80
CA GLY A 4 8.71 11.79 -4.37
C GLY A 4 7.72 10.77 -3.81
N GLN A 5 7.16 9.87 -4.63
CA GLN A 5 6.21 8.85 -4.16
C GLN A 5 6.79 7.44 -4.21
N ARG A 6 8.03 7.26 -4.67
CA ARG A 6 8.64 5.93 -4.80
C ARG A 6 9.24 5.51 -3.45
N ARG A 7 8.55 4.66 -2.69
CA ARG A 7 9.06 4.03 -1.46
C ARG A 7 9.43 2.56 -1.72
N GLU A 8 10.44 2.33 -2.55
CA GLU A 8 10.81 0.96 -2.97
C GLU A 8 11.36 0.11 -1.82
N GLU A 9 12.17 0.69 -0.93
CA GLU A 9 12.70 -0.03 0.24
C GLU A 9 11.56 -0.49 1.16
N LEU A 10 10.56 0.36 1.37
CA LEU A 10 9.35 0.00 2.09
C LEU A 10 8.59 -1.13 1.40
N ALA A 11 8.39 -1.07 0.08
CA ALA A 11 7.74 -2.14 -0.67
C ALA A 11 8.47 -3.48 -0.55
N ARG A 12 9.80 -3.48 -0.57
CA ARG A 12 10.63 -4.68 -0.36
C ARG A 12 10.53 -5.21 1.06
N ARG A 13 10.47 -4.33 2.06
CA ARG A 13 10.23 -4.72 3.46
C ARG A 13 8.87 -5.38 3.62
N LEU A 14 7.80 -4.79 3.08
CA LEU A 14 6.45 -5.35 3.18
C LEU A 14 6.33 -6.68 2.43
N LEU A 15 6.98 -6.81 1.26
CA LEU A 15 7.05 -8.08 0.53
C LEU A 15 7.63 -9.21 1.39
N SER A 16 8.59 -8.91 2.28
CA SER A 16 9.18 -9.92 3.16
C SER A 16 8.22 -10.47 4.23
N LEU A 17 7.07 -9.81 4.44
CA LEU A 17 6.07 -10.20 5.45
C LEU A 17 5.05 -11.22 4.94
N SER A 18 5.02 -11.50 3.63
CA SER A 18 4.06 -12.44 3.04
C SER A 18 4.60 -13.05 1.75
N ASP A 19 4.56 -14.38 1.65
CA ASP A 19 4.92 -15.15 0.46
C ASP A 19 3.89 -15.04 -0.67
N LYS A 20 2.71 -14.47 -0.38
CA LYS A 20 1.61 -14.26 -1.35
C LYS A 20 1.62 -12.88 -2.01
N ALA A 21 2.53 -11.99 -1.60
CA ALA A 21 2.59 -10.63 -2.10
C ALA A 21 3.50 -10.51 -3.34
N TYR A 22 3.21 -9.50 -4.18
CA TYR A 22 4.02 -9.14 -5.34
C TYR A 22 4.23 -7.63 -5.38
N ILE A 23 5.42 -7.18 -5.80
CA ILE A 23 5.68 -5.76 -6.03
C ILE A 23 5.18 -5.38 -7.43
N VAL A 24 4.27 -4.41 -7.48
CA VAL A 24 3.77 -3.81 -8.72
C VAL A 24 4.22 -2.36 -8.80
N SER A 25 4.75 -1.97 -9.97
CA SER A 25 5.15 -0.58 -10.25
C SER A 25 4.26 -0.02 -11.34
N LEU A 26 3.54 1.07 -11.02
CA LEU A 26 2.63 1.76 -11.93
C LEU A 26 3.04 3.23 -12.06
N GLY A 27 2.87 3.81 -13.25
CA GLY A 27 3.05 5.25 -13.45
C GLY A 27 1.94 6.09 -12.80
N GLU A 28 0.73 5.54 -12.79
CA GLU A 28 -0.47 6.10 -12.18
C GLU A 28 -1.32 4.96 -11.63
N ILE A 29 -1.91 5.18 -10.44
CA ILE A 29 -2.80 4.23 -9.78
C ILE A 29 -4.22 4.71 -10.04
N THR A 30 -5.00 3.90 -10.75
CA THR A 30 -6.42 4.15 -11.06
C THR A 30 -7.25 2.90 -10.75
N PRO A 31 -8.57 3.02 -10.49
CA PRO A 31 -9.43 1.85 -10.28
C PRO A 31 -9.35 0.83 -11.42
N ASP A 32 -9.31 1.29 -12.67
CA ASP A 32 -9.20 0.41 -13.84
C ASP A 32 -7.86 -0.35 -13.87
N SER A 33 -6.75 0.31 -13.48
CA SER A 33 -5.45 -0.36 -13.39
C SER A 33 -5.46 -1.49 -12.35
N LEU A 34 -6.12 -1.26 -11.20
CA LEU A 34 -6.24 -2.25 -10.14
C LEU A 34 -7.21 -3.38 -10.52
N LEU A 35 -8.30 -3.07 -11.22
CA LEU A 35 -9.22 -4.09 -11.71
C LEU A 35 -8.53 -5.04 -12.70
N ASN A 36 -7.75 -4.49 -13.63
CA ASN A 36 -7.02 -5.27 -14.63
C ASN A 36 -5.90 -6.15 -14.04
N LEU A 37 -5.29 -5.72 -12.93
CA LEU A 37 -4.28 -6.50 -12.22
C LEU A 37 -4.88 -7.70 -11.46
N GLY A 38 -6.13 -7.59 -11.00
CA GLY A 38 -6.91 -8.73 -10.49
C GLY A 38 -6.46 -9.32 -9.15
N PHE A 39 -5.76 -8.57 -8.30
CA PHE A 39 -5.44 -9.01 -6.94
C PHE A 39 -6.62 -8.77 -5.97
N ASP A 40 -6.70 -9.60 -4.93
CA ASP A 40 -7.78 -9.54 -3.92
C ASP A 40 -7.66 -8.34 -2.97
N ALA A 41 -6.47 -7.75 -2.86
CA ALA A 41 -6.18 -6.55 -2.09
C ALA A 41 -4.88 -5.93 -2.58
N TYR A 42 -4.67 -4.65 -2.26
CA TYR A 42 -3.44 -3.94 -2.56
C TYR A 42 -2.86 -3.26 -1.32
N VAL A 43 -1.55 -3.03 -1.31
CA VAL A 43 -0.85 -2.27 -0.27
C VAL A 43 -0.19 -1.04 -0.88
N ASN A 44 -0.51 0.15 -0.36
CA ASN A 44 -0.09 1.41 -0.94
C ASN A 44 1.28 1.84 -0.40
N THR A 45 2.30 1.82 -1.24
CA THR A 45 3.62 2.41 -0.92
C THR A 45 3.84 3.75 -1.63
N SER A 46 2.81 4.32 -2.25
CA SER A 46 2.86 5.60 -2.95
C SER A 46 2.32 6.74 -2.07
N CYS A 47 1.51 7.67 -2.62
CA CYS A 47 0.87 8.75 -1.85
C CYS A 47 -0.07 8.16 -0.79
N PRO A 48 0.18 8.36 0.53
CA PRO A 48 -0.58 7.76 1.62
C PRO A 48 -2.09 7.93 1.49
N ARG A 49 -2.53 9.11 1.00
CA ARG A 49 -3.92 9.47 0.78
C ARG A 49 -4.73 8.45 -0.03
N LEU A 50 -4.11 7.68 -0.93
CA LEU A 50 -4.85 6.70 -1.72
C LEU A 50 -5.47 5.61 -0.84
N ALA A 51 -4.79 5.17 0.23
CA ALA A 51 -5.34 4.14 1.12
C ALA A 51 -6.50 4.66 1.99
N TYR A 52 -6.57 5.98 2.23
CA TYR A 52 -7.53 6.57 3.14
C TYR A 52 -8.70 7.28 2.43
N ASP A 53 -8.40 8.20 1.52
CA ASP A 53 -9.39 9.10 0.91
C ASP A 53 -10.14 8.42 -0.24
N ASP A 54 -9.45 7.54 -0.96
CA ASP A 54 -9.91 7.03 -2.26
C ASP A 54 -10.45 5.59 -2.19
N GLN A 55 -10.53 5.02 -0.98
CA GLN A 55 -10.92 3.63 -0.76
C GLN A 55 -12.27 3.27 -1.41
N ALA A 56 -13.25 4.17 -1.33
CA ALA A 56 -14.58 3.98 -1.92
C ALA A 56 -14.57 3.85 -3.45
N ARG A 57 -13.48 4.23 -4.12
CA ARG A 57 -13.34 4.14 -5.58
C ARG A 57 -12.67 2.84 -6.04
N TYR A 58 -12.04 2.09 -5.13
CA TYR A 58 -11.32 0.87 -5.50
C TYR A 58 -12.23 -0.35 -5.43
N PRO A 59 -12.03 -1.33 -6.35
CA PRO A 59 -12.87 -2.53 -6.38
C PRO A 59 -12.56 -3.50 -5.23
N VAL A 60 -11.41 -3.35 -4.58
CA VAL A 60 -10.89 -4.19 -3.50
C VAL A 60 -10.17 -3.32 -2.47
N PRO A 61 -9.89 -3.83 -1.25
CA PRO A 61 -9.21 -3.05 -0.22
C PRO A 61 -7.84 -2.52 -0.67
N MET A 62 -7.63 -1.22 -0.47
CA MET A 62 -6.33 -0.55 -0.59
C MET A 62 -5.79 -0.26 0.82
N LEU A 63 -4.86 -1.07 1.29
CA LEU A 63 -4.29 -0.96 2.64
C LEU A 63 -3.11 0.02 2.68
N SER A 64 -2.91 0.65 3.84
CA SER A 64 -1.65 1.31 4.18
C SER A 64 -0.55 0.28 4.54
N PRO A 65 0.72 0.70 4.59
CA PRO A 65 1.80 -0.14 5.12
C PRO A 65 1.52 -0.65 6.54
N GLN A 66 1.02 0.21 7.43
CA GLN A 66 0.74 -0.11 8.83
C GLN A 66 -0.45 -1.06 8.96
N GLU A 67 -1.48 -0.90 8.13
CA GLU A 67 -2.61 -1.84 8.08
C GLU A 67 -2.14 -3.23 7.60
N PHE A 68 -1.26 -3.29 6.60
CA PHE A 68 -0.70 -4.55 6.15
C PHE A 68 0.19 -5.22 7.21
N GLU A 69 0.96 -4.42 7.96
CA GLU A 69 1.71 -4.91 9.13
C GLU A 69 0.80 -5.56 10.18
N ILE A 70 -0.36 -4.95 10.44
CA ILE A 70 -1.36 -5.50 11.36
C ILE A 70 -1.94 -6.82 10.81
N VAL A 71 -2.28 -6.86 9.52
CA VAL A 71 -2.75 -8.10 8.85
C VAL A 71 -1.71 -9.23 8.95
N CYS A 72 -0.43 -8.90 8.81
CA CYS A 72 0.69 -9.84 8.93
C CYS A 72 1.07 -10.17 10.40
N GLY A 73 0.46 -9.53 11.40
CA GLY A 73 0.74 -9.76 12.82
C GLY A 73 2.10 -9.23 13.29
N VAL A 74 2.69 -8.25 12.59
CA VAL A 74 3.94 -7.58 13.02
C VAL A 74 3.71 -6.26 13.72
N ARG A 75 2.48 -5.74 13.70
CA ARG A 75 2.02 -4.56 14.43
C ARG A 75 0.69 -4.90 15.11
N ASP A 76 0.52 -4.45 16.35
CA ASP A 76 -0.74 -4.57 17.07
C ASP A 76 -1.69 -3.40 16.73
N TRP A 77 -3.00 -3.62 16.88
CA TRP A 77 -4.00 -2.59 16.59
C TRP A 77 -3.87 -1.36 17.50
N GLU A 78 -3.39 -1.56 18.73
CA GLU A 78 -3.10 -0.52 19.71
C GLU A 78 -2.00 0.44 19.23
N ASP A 79 -1.12 -0.02 18.34
CA ASP A 79 -0.04 0.74 17.73
C ASP A 79 -0.38 1.24 16.32
N TYR A 80 -1.68 1.33 15.99
CA TYR A 80 -2.13 1.86 14.70
C TYR A 80 -1.61 3.30 14.49
N ALA A 81 -1.03 3.54 13.33
CA ALA A 81 -0.53 4.84 12.93
C ALA A 81 -0.92 5.15 11.48
N ILE A 82 -1.17 6.43 11.21
CA ILE A 82 -1.43 6.92 9.85
C ILE A 82 -0.12 6.91 9.06
N ASP A 83 -0.20 6.47 7.81
CA ASP A 83 0.93 6.49 6.90
C ASP A 83 1.29 7.93 6.51
N GLU A 84 2.55 8.30 6.75
CA GLU A 84 3.09 9.62 6.44
C GLU A 84 4.40 9.45 5.68
N PHE A 85 4.78 10.46 4.89
CA PHE A 85 6.17 10.56 4.45
C PHE A 85 6.96 11.18 5.60
N ASP A 86 7.94 10.45 6.12
CA ASP A 86 8.87 11.03 7.09
C ASP A 86 9.55 12.25 6.44
N ASN A 87 9.47 13.40 7.12
CA ASN A 87 10.21 14.59 6.73
C ASN A 87 11.70 14.31 6.99
N ILE A 88 12.41 13.83 5.97
CA ILE A 88 13.87 13.90 5.91
C ILE A 88 14.26 15.26 5.33
#